data_AF-A0A3C1XFS1-F1
#
_entry.id   AF-A0A3C1XFS1-F1
#
_cell.length_a   1.000
_cell.length_b   1.000
_cell.length_c   1.000
_cell.angle_alpha   90.00
_cell.angle_beta   90.00
_cell.angle_gamma   90.00
#
_symmetry.space_group_name_H-M   'P 1'
#
loop_
_entity.id
_entity.type
_entity.pdbx_description
1 polymer ?
#
loop_
_entity_poly.entity_id
_entity_poly.type
_entity_poly.pdbx_seq_one_letter_code
_entity_poly.pdbx_strand_id
1 'polypeptide(L)'
;MVETRTRVNKTMINLFENYNAQAFDLEHSLRQAGFTHTTIVLEENGFMPEHVQTPVGYFTGMQKNHQLDADARPEPLFFNEVKVPFYWEIRGDSTQAEIFEGYKKMGHIKYSKRENDYRVVSTVEWYNDAGRVRQIDMYNQFGERYGKRTYSDGNMAL
;
A
#
# COMPACT_ATOMS: atom_id res chain seq x y z
N MET A 1 26.40 17.52 46.50
CA MET A 1 25.42 16.51 46.07
C MET A 1 25.06 16.86 44.63
N VAL A 2 25.68 16.20 43.66
CA VAL A 2 25.44 16.46 42.23
C VAL A 2 24.29 15.56 41.81
N GLU A 3 23.15 16.16 41.50
CA GLU A 3 22.00 15.45 40.94
C GLU A 3 22.36 14.99 39.53
N THR A 4 22.77 13.72 39.41
CA THR A 4 22.92 13.05 38.12
C THR A 4 21.53 12.85 37.54
N ARG A 5 21.06 13.81 36.73
CA ARG A 5 19.88 13.61 35.89
C ARG A 5 20.18 12.46 34.94
N THR A 6 19.64 11.29 35.24
CA THR A 6 19.55 10.16 34.31
C THR A 6 18.89 10.70 33.03
N ARG A 7 19.67 10.81 31.94
CA ARG A 7 19.08 11.06 30.62
C ARG A 7 18.14 9.88 30.35
N VAL A 8 16.84 10.12 30.42
CA VAL A 8 15.90 9.27 29.68
C VAL A 8 16.37 9.40 28.24
N ASN A 9 16.92 8.33 27.66
CA ASN A 9 17.15 8.25 26.23
C ASN A 9 15.77 8.32 25.59
N LYS A 10 15.30 9.55 25.34
CA LYS A 10 14.02 9.80 24.69
C LYS A 10 14.22 9.40 23.25
N THR A 11 13.80 8.18 22.92
CA THR A 11 13.70 7.73 21.53
C THR A 11 12.70 8.66 20.85
N MET A 12 13.20 9.57 20.01
CA MET A 12 12.37 10.41 19.16
C MET A 12 11.97 9.61 17.92
N ILE A 13 10.77 9.90 17.40
CA ILE A 13 10.20 9.26 16.21
C ILE A 13 9.81 10.35 15.22
N ASN A 14 9.87 10.01 13.93
CA ASN A 14 9.16 10.76 12.89
C ASN A 14 7.77 10.16 12.77
N LEU A 15 6.72 10.98 12.87
CA LEU A 15 5.34 10.54 12.70
C LEU A 15 4.69 11.34 11.57
N PHE A 16 4.27 10.65 10.51
CA PHE A 16 3.57 11.23 9.40
C PHE A 16 2.17 10.61 9.27
N GLU A 17 1.19 11.41 8.83
CA GLU A 17 -0.12 10.87 8.47
C GLU A 17 -0.01 10.03 7.20
N ASN A 18 0.63 10.59 6.17
CA ASN A 18 0.82 10.02 4.85
C ASN A 18 2.28 10.09 4.42
N TYR A 19 2.74 9.12 3.62
CA TYR A 19 4.09 9.12 3.05
C TYR A 19 4.07 9.63 1.59
N ASN A 20 3.98 10.96 1.45
CA ASN A 20 4.01 11.66 0.17
C ASN A 20 5.39 12.31 -0.08
N ALA A 21 5.55 13.02 -1.21
CA ALA A 21 6.80 13.70 -1.55
C ALA A 21 7.28 14.67 -0.45
N GLN A 22 6.36 15.41 0.20
CA GLN A 22 6.72 16.34 1.27
C GLN A 22 7.23 15.63 2.53
N ALA A 23 6.58 14.51 2.91
CA ALA A 23 7.03 13.68 4.02
C ALA A 23 8.39 13.04 3.74
N PHE A 24 8.60 12.57 2.50
CA PHE A 24 9.89 12.06 2.02
C PHE A 24 10.98 13.14 2.10
N ASP A 25 10.75 14.34 1.57
CA ASP A 25 11.74 15.42 1.56
C ASP A 25 12.15 15.82 2.98
N LEU A 26 11.20 15.85 3.92
CA LEU A 26 11.45 16.16 5.32
C LEU A 26 12.23 15.03 6.01
N GLU A 27 11.83 13.77 5.85
CA GLU A 27 12.54 12.61 6.41
C GLU A 27 13.97 12.53 5.88
N HIS A 28 14.14 12.71 4.57
CA HIS A 28 15.44 12.76 3.92
C HIS A 28 16.30 13.90 4.50
N SER A 29 15.75 15.10 4.64
CA SER A 29 16.48 16.25 5.20
C SER A 29 16.91 16.02 6.66
N LEU A 30 16.03 15.44 7.48
CA LEU A 30 16.34 15.08 8.87
C LEU A 30 17.46 14.04 8.94
N ARG A 31 17.42 13.03 8.06
CA ARG A 31 18.45 12.00 7.98
C ARG A 31 19.80 12.58 7.57
N GLN A 32 19.84 13.49 6.59
CA GLN A 32 21.06 14.20 6.18
C GLN A 32 21.62 15.09 7.31
N ALA A 33 20.76 15.65 8.16
CA ALA A 33 21.16 16.42 9.34
C ALA A 33 21.61 15.55 10.53
N GLY A 34 21.63 14.21 10.39
CA GLY A 34 22.07 13.28 11.43
C GLY A 34 20.96 12.78 12.37
N PHE A 35 19.68 13.09 12.09
CA PHE A 35 18.55 12.57 12.86
C PHE A 35 18.05 11.25 12.28
N THR A 36 18.57 10.13 12.80
CA THR A 36 18.17 8.77 12.39
C THR A 36 17.07 8.20 13.28
N HIS A 37 15.93 8.89 13.34
CA HIS A 37 14.77 8.43 14.11
C HIS A 37 13.99 7.35 13.36
N THR A 38 13.26 6.51 14.11
CA THR A 38 12.29 5.59 13.50
C THR A 38 11.18 6.40 12.83
N THR A 39 10.89 6.08 11.57
CA THR A 39 9.80 6.73 10.82
C THR A 39 8.55 5.85 10.85
N ILE A 40 7.46 6.42 11.38
CA ILE A 40 6.15 5.81 11.46
C ILE A 40 5.18 6.62 10.59
N VAL A 41 4.41 5.92 9.74
CA VAL A 41 3.35 6.50 8.91
C VAL A 41 2.02 5.88 9.33
N LEU A 42 1.01 6.72 9.55
CA LEU A 42 -0.30 6.26 10.02
C LEU A 42 -1.10 5.54 8.93
N GLU A 43 -1.13 6.10 7.71
CA GLU A 43 -1.81 5.49 6.57
C GLU A 43 -0.93 4.43 5.90
N GLU A 44 -1.49 3.24 5.66
CA GLU A 44 -0.85 2.20 4.87
C GLU A 44 -1.27 2.33 3.40
N ASN A 45 -0.27 2.31 2.51
CA ASN A 45 -0.49 2.39 1.07
C ASN A 45 -0.04 1.12 0.32
N GLY A 46 0.62 0.17 1.01
CA GLY A 46 1.09 -1.10 0.48
C GLY A 46 2.49 -1.05 -0.16
N PHE A 47 3.03 0.14 -0.41
CA PHE A 47 4.28 0.38 -1.16
C PHE A 47 5.28 1.21 -0.35
N MET A 48 5.30 1.03 0.97
CA MET A 48 6.20 1.74 1.87
C MET A 48 7.66 1.32 1.66
N PRO A 49 8.62 2.26 1.72
CA PRO A 49 10.05 1.92 1.80
C PRO A 49 10.36 1.04 3.01
N GLU A 50 11.39 0.21 2.92
CA GLU A 50 11.74 -0.77 3.97
C GLU A 50 11.97 -0.15 5.36
N HIS A 51 12.52 1.07 5.42
CA HIS A 51 12.81 1.77 6.67
C HIS A 51 11.58 2.46 7.30
N VAL A 52 10.45 2.50 6.58
CA VAL A 52 9.20 3.11 7.03
C VAL A 52 8.30 2.02 7.60
N GLN A 53 7.75 2.28 8.79
CA GLN A 53 6.80 1.37 9.43
C GLN A 53 5.41 2.00 9.46
N THR A 54 4.39 1.16 9.32
CA THR A 54 3.00 1.55 9.59
C THR A 54 2.42 0.61 10.66
N PRO A 55 1.41 1.06 11.44
CA PRO A 55 0.71 0.16 12.35
C PRO A 55 0.13 -1.06 11.63
N VAL A 56 -0.52 -0.85 10.47
CA VAL A 56 -1.13 -1.94 9.68
C VAL A 56 -0.08 -2.95 9.24
N GLY A 57 1.00 -2.51 8.60
CA GLY A 57 2.08 -3.38 8.12
C GLY A 57 2.81 -4.10 9.25
N TYR A 58 2.98 -3.45 10.41
CA TYR A 58 3.60 -4.08 11.57
C TYR A 58 2.74 -5.20 12.16
N PHE A 59 1.45 -4.95 12.41
CA PHE A 59 0.55 -5.94 13.03
C PHE A 59 0.13 -7.06 12.07
N THR A 60 0.11 -6.82 10.77
CA THR A 60 -0.20 -7.84 9.75
C THR A 60 1.04 -8.65 9.33
N GLY A 61 2.25 -8.22 9.71
CA GLY A 61 3.48 -8.92 9.39
C GLY A 61 3.94 -8.79 7.94
N MET A 62 3.39 -7.82 7.18
CA MET A 62 3.65 -7.64 5.74
C MET A 62 5.14 -7.68 5.40
N GLN A 63 6.01 -6.99 6.14
CA GLN A 63 7.44 -6.96 5.84
C GLN A 63 8.20 -8.21 6.34
N LYS A 64 7.74 -8.86 7.42
CA LYS A 64 8.44 -9.99 8.04
C LYS A 64 8.23 -11.29 7.27
N ASN A 65 7.03 -11.48 6.71
CA ASN A 65 6.66 -12.69 5.97
C ASN A 65 7.55 -12.89 4.72
N HIS A 66 8.11 -11.81 4.19
CA HIS A 66 8.90 -11.80 2.97
C HIS A 66 10.42 -11.74 3.18
N GLN A 67 10.88 -11.76 4.44
CA GLN A 67 12.31 -11.85 4.78
C GLN A 67 12.82 -13.30 4.88
N LEU A 68 11.94 -14.28 4.67
CA LEU A 68 12.19 -15.70 4.99
C LEU A 68 12.79 -16.50 3.82
N ASP A 69 12.59 -16.08 2.57
CA ASP A 69 13.18 -16.72 1.39
C ASP A 69 14.10 -15.75 0.65
N ALA A 70 15.41 -15.94 0.76
CA ALA A 70 16.40 -15.11 0.07
C ALA A 70 16.34 -15.22 -1.47
N ASP A 71 15.80 -16.34 -1.97
CA ASP A 71 15.70 -16.65 -3.40
C ASP A 71 14.34 -16.29 -4.02
N ALA A 72 13.31 -16.07 -3.20
CA ALA A 72 11.99 -15.64 -3.65
C ALA A 72 11.76 -14.18 -3.25
N ARG A 73 12.20 -13.24 -4.09
CA ARG A 73 11.77 -11.85 -3.94
C ARG A 73 10.28 -11.79 -4.27
N PRO A 74 9.41 -11.41 -3.34
CA PRO A 74 7.99 -11.29 -3.64
C PRO A 74 7.82 -10.14 -4.61
N GLU A 75 7.20 -10.42 -5.75
CA GLU A 75 6.99 -9.43 -6.80
C GLU A 75 5.58 -8.82 -6.68
N PRO A 76 5.46 -7.53 -6.99
CA PRO A 76 4.15 -6.89 -7.04
C PRO A 76 3.27 -7.52 -8.12
N LEU A 77 1.96 -7.57 -7.86
CA LEU A 77 0.99 -8.17 -8.78
C LEU A 77 0.90 -7.34 -10.08
N PHE A 78 1.10 -7.97 -11.23
CA PHE A 78 0.88 -7.35 -12.53
C PHE A 78 -0.62 -7.34 -12.87
N PHE A 79 -1.07 -6.38 -13.68
CA PHE A 79 -2.51 -6.13 -13.88
C PHE A 79 -3.34 -7.34 -14.34
N ASN A 80 -2.77 -8.24 -15.14
CA ASN A 80 -3.46 -9.42 -15.67
C ASN A 80 -3.41 -10.62 -14.72
N GLU A 81 -2.72 -10.51 -13.59
CA GLU A 81 -2.61 -11.55 -12.56
C GLU A 81 -3.69 -11.43 -11.48
N VAL A 82 -4.45 -10.33 -11.49
CA VAL A 82 -5.63 -10.15 -10.64
C VAL A 82 -6.59 -11.30 -10.84
N LYS A 83 -6.93 -11.99 -9.75
CA LYS A 83 -7.86 -13.12 -9.79
C LYS A 83 -9.27 -12.61 -10.09
N VAL A 84 -9.79 -13.00 -11.25
CA VAL A 84 -11.16 -12.72 -11.71
C VAL A 84 -11.92 -14.03 -11.93
N PRO A 85 -13.27 -14.03 -11.86
CA PRO A 85 -14.08 -15.18 -12.23
C PRO A 85 -13.79 -15.71 -13.63
N PHE A 86 -14.13 -16.98 -13.86
CA PHE A 86 -13.90 -17.63 -15.15
C PHE A 86 -14.63 -16.89 -16.29
N TYR A 87 -13.98 -16.77 -17.44
CA TYR A 87 -14.41 -15.98 -18.62
C TYR A 87 -14.47 -14.46 -18.45
N TRP A 88 -14.13 -13.89 -17.29
CA TRP A 88 -13.96 -12.45 -17.18
C TRP A 88 -12.65 -12.02 -17.84
N GLU A 89 -12.67 -10.84 -18.45
CA GLU A 89 -11.55 -10.31 -19.21
C GLU A 89 -10.94 -9.10 -18.49
N ILE A 90 -9.61 -9.02 -18.47
CA ILE A 90 -8.89 -7.84 -18.01
C ILE A 90 -8.29 -7.13 -19.22
N ARG A 91 -8.66 -5.87 -19.43
CA ARG A 91 -8.17 -5.02 -20.53
C ARG A 91 -7.37 -3.87 -19.93
N GLY A 92 -6.09 -3.74 -20.27
CA GLY A 92 -5.20 -2.74 -19.68
C GLY A 92 -4.46 -1.89 -20.70
N ASP A 93 -4.29 -0.62 -20.37
CA ASP A 93 -3.39 0.32 -21.05
C ASP A 93 -2.17 0.65 -20.19
N SER A 94 -1.43 1.72 -20.49
CA SER A 94 -0.26 2.13 -19.69
C SER A 94 -0.60 2.80 -18.35
N THR A 95 -1.85 3.20 -18.14
CA THR A 95 -2.31 4.03 -17.01
C THR A 95 -3.27 3.31 -16.08
N GLN A 96 -4.09 2.41 -16.60
CA GLN A 96 -5.07 1.65 -15.82
C GLN A 96 -5.50 0.36 -16.54
N ALA A 97 -6.24 -0.50 -15.84
CA ALA A 97 -6.91 -1.65 -16.41
C ALA A 97 -8.38 -1.75 -15.98
N GLU A 98 -9.20 -2.42 -16.78
CA GLU A 98 -10.62 -2.60 -16.57
C GLU A 98 -10.96 -4.08 -16.60
N ILE A 99 -11.94 -4.48 -15.81
CA ILE A 99 -12.40 -5.88 -15.70
C ILE A 99 -13.80 -5.96 -16.30
N PHE A 100 -14.03 -6.93 -17.20
CA PHE A 100 -15.28 -7.11 -17.93
C PHE A 100 -15.87 -8.52 -17.79
N GLU A 101 -17.19 -8.58 -17.71
CA GLU A 101 -18.00 -9.77 -17.96
C GLU A 101 -18.72 -9.57 -19.30
N GLY A 102 -18.16 -10.12 -20.39
CA GLY A 102 -18.61 -9.82 -21.74
C GLY A 102 -18.50 -8.32 -22.06
N TYR A 103 -19.64 -7.63 -22.17
CA TYR A 103 -19.71 -6.18 -22.43
C TYR A 103 -19.86 -5.34 -21.16
N LYS A 104 -20.09 -5.96 -20.01
CA LYS A 104 -20.38 -5.25 -18.76
C LYS A 104 -19.09 -4.98 -18.01
N LYS A 105 -18.86 -3.70 -17.65
CA LYS A 105 -17.73 -3.31 -16.81
C LYS A 105 -18.00 -3.72 -15.37
N MET A 106 -17.16 -4.62 -14.85
CA MET A 106 -17.27 -5.19 -13.51
C MET A 106 -16.25 -4.61 -12.52
N GLY A 107 -15.21 -3.94 -13.02
CA GLY A 107 -14.24 -3.32 -12.14
C GLY A 107 -13.20 -2.47 -12.84
N HIS A 108 -12.34 -1.89 -12.02
CA HIS A 108 -11.27 -0.99 -12.43
C HIS A 108 -10.04 -1.24 -11.57
N ILE A 109 -8.91 -1.47 -12.22
CA ILE A 109 -7.61 -1.72 -11.64
C ILE A 109 -6.80 -0.42 -11.74
N LYS A 110 -6.46 0.15 -10.59
CA LYS A 110 -5.54 1.30 -10.53
C LYS A 110 -4.12 0.79 -10.35
N TYR A 111 -3.20 1.41 -11.07
CA TYR A 111 -1.78 1.07 -10.95
C TYR A 111 -1.11 1.77 -9.76
N SER A 112 0.04 1.23 -9.35
CA SER A 112 0.94 1.88 -8.40
C SER A 112 1.45 3.20 -8.96
N LYS A 113 1.67 4.16 -8.07
CA LYS A 113 2.26 5.47 -8.39
C LYS A 113 3.76 5.52 -8.09
N ARG A 114 4.35 4.43 -7.61
CA ARG A 114 5.78 4.36 -7.32
C ARG A 114 6.57 4.47 -8.62
N GLU A 115 7.68 5.20 -8.57
CA GLU A 115 8.57 5.30 -9.72
C GLU A 115 9.08 3.92 -10.14
N ASN A 116 9.17 3.69 -11.45
CA ASN A 116 9.59 2.43 -12.09
C ASN A 116 8.62 1.25 -11.96
N ASP A 117 7.48 1.40 -11.27
CA ASP A 117 6.41 0.41 -11.36
C ASP A 117 5.71 0.54 -12.71
N TYR A 118 5.58 -0.58 -13.44
CA TYR A 118 4.86 -0.63 -14.71
C TYR A 118 3.67 -1.58 -14.59
N ARG A 119 2.44 -1.04 -14.69
CA ARG A 119 1.17 -1.79 -14.60
C ARG A 119 1.05 -2.70 -13.36
N VAL A 120 1.76 -2.34 -12.30
CA VAL A 120 1.66 -2.95 -10.97
C VAL A 120 0.34 -2.55 -10.34
N VAL A 121 -0.41 -3.49 -9.79
CA VAL A 121 -1.71 -3.26 -9.15
C VAL A 121 -1.53 -2.59 -7.80
N SER A 122 -2.18 -1.43 -7.59
CA SER A 122 -2.33 -0.83 -6.25
C SER A 122 -3.68 -1.14 -5.63
N THR A 123 -4.74 -0.99 -6.42
CA THR A 123 -6.11 -1.25 -5.96
C THR A 123 -6.98 -1.82 -7.08
N VAL A 124 -7.97 -2.62 -6.69
CA VAL A 124 -9.01 -3.13 -7.59
C VAL A 124 -10.37 -2.71 -7.05
N GLU A 125 -11.05 -1.84 -7.78
CA GLU A 125 -12.42 -1.44 -7.51
C GLU A 125 -13.38 -2.42 -8.21
N TRP A 126 -14.31 -2.99 -7.45
CA TRP A 126 -15.34 -3.88 -7.95
C TRP A 126 -16.69 -3.18 -7.96
N TYR A 127 -17.41 -3.30 -9.07
CA TYR A 127 -18.66 -2.60 -9.32
C TYR A 127 -19.87 -3.54 -9.20
N ASN A 128 -21.01 -2.98 -8.81
CA ASN A 128 -22.30 -3.65 -8.96
C ASN A 128 -22.88 -3.45 -10.37
N ASP A 129 -24.06 -4.03 -10.60
CA ASP A 129 -24.79 -3.95 -11.86
C ASP A 129 -25.15 -2.52 -12.31
N ALA A 130 -25.22 -1.59 -11.36
CA ALA A 130 -25.46 -0.17 -11.62
C ALA A 130 -24.17 0.65 -11.81
N GLY A 131 -23.00 0.00 -11.87
CA GLY A 131 -21.69 0.64 -12.04
C GLY A 131 -21.16 1.35 -10.80
N ARG A 132 -21.74 1.13 -9.61
CA ARG A 132 -21.27 1.73 -8.36
C ARG A 132 -20.26 0.82 -7.66
N VAL A 133 -19.24 1.43 -7.05
CA VAL A 133 -18.26 0.71 -6.23
C VAL A 133 -18.95 -0.01 -5.08
N ARG A 134 -18.70 -1.32 -4.95
CA ARG A 134 -19.11 -2.16 -3.80
C ARG A 134 -17.93 -2.59 -2.96
N GLN A 135 -16.75 -2.70 -3.57
CA GLN A 135 -15.55 -3.16 -2.88
C GLN A 135 -14.31 -2.53 -3.50
N ILE A 136 -13.31 -2.25 -2.66
CA ILE A 136 -11.96 -1.90 -3.10
C ILE A 136 -11.00 -2.85 -2.40
N ASP A 137 -10.31 -3.67 -3.19
CA ASP A 137 -9.21 -4.51 -2.71
C ASP A 137 -7.89 -3.73 -2.82
N MET A 138 -7.08 -3.77 -1.76
CA MET A 138 -5.82 -3.02 -1.65
C MET A 138 -4.65 -4.00 -1.66
N TYR A 139 -3.72 -3.81 -2.60
CA TYR A 139 -2.57 -4.69 -2.83
C TYR A 139 -1.26 -4.03 -2.41
N ASN A 140 -0.30 -4.83 -1.96
CA ASN A 140 1.01 -4.37 -1.53
C ASN A 140 2.10 -4.65 -2.58
N GLN A 141 3.31 -4.14 -2.33
CA GLN A 141 4.49 -4.34 -3.16
C GLN A 141 4.96 -5.80 -3.29
N PHE A 142 4.33 -6.71 -2.55
CA PHE A 142 4.62 -8.15 -2.53
C PHE A 142 3.53 -8.97 -3.25
N GLY A 143 2.58 -8.30 -3.91
CA GLY A 143 1.51 -8.93 -4.68
C GLY A 143 0.33 -9.43 -3.83
N GLU A 144 0.33 -9.17 -2.53
CA GLU A 144 -0.69 -9.64 -1.61
C GLU A 144 -1.78 -8.60 -1.38
N ARG A 145 -3.03 -9.05 -1.24
CA ARG A 145 -4.13 -8.20 -0.79
C ARG A 145 -4.06 -8.02 0.73
N TYR A 146 -3.59 -6.86 1.19
CA TYR A 146 -3.45 -6.55 2.62
C TYR A 146 -4.70 -5.91 3.23
N GLY A 147 -5.60 -5.37 2.39
CA GLY A 147 -6.77 -4.66 2.86
C GLY A 147 -7.95 -4.74 1.91
N LYS A 148 -9.14 -4.47 2.44
CA LYS A 148 -10.39 -4.38 1.68
C LYS A 148 -11.28 -3.32 2.31
N ARG A 149 -11.92 -2.50 1.47
CA ARG A 149 -13.01 -1.57 1.87
C ARG A 149 -14.30 -1.99 1.18
N THR A 150 -15.40 -2.03 1.91
CA THR A 150 -16.73 -2.38 1.39
C THR A 150 -17.66 -1.19 1.37
N TYR A 151 -18.63 -1.18 0.46
CA TYR A 151 -19.58 -0.09 0.29
C TYR A 151 -21.02 -0.61 0.22
N SER A 152 -21.89 -0.03 1.05
CA SER A 152 -23.34 -0.20 0.96
C SER A 152 -23.98 1.08 0.43
N ASP A 153 -24.59 1.00 -0.74
CA ASP A 153 -25.37 2.06 -1.38
C ASP A 153 -24.61 3.38 -1.59
N GLY A 154 -23.31 3.27 -1.85
CA GLY A 154 -22.41 4.41 -2.11
C GLY A 154 -21.68 4.92 -0.86
N ASN A 155 -22.06 4.47 0.33
CA ASN A 155 -21.36 4.77 1.58
C ASN A 155 -20.44 3.62 1.98
N MET A 156 -19.27 3.94 2.53
CA MET A 156 -18.36 2.93 3.05
C MET A 156 -19.05 2.18 4.21
N ALA A 157 -19.19 0.86 4.06
CA ALA A 157 -19.65 -0.02 5.13
C ALA A 157 -18.44 -0.37 5.99
N LEU A 158 -18.52 -0.04 7.29
CA LEU A 158 -17.53 -0.37 8.32
C LEU A 158 -17.42 -1.88 8.53
#